data_AF-E2SAI9-F1
#
_entry.id   AF-E2SAI9-F1
#
_cell.length_a   1.000
_cell.length_b   1.000
_cell.length_c   1.000
_cell.angle_alpha   90.00
_cell.angle_beta   90.00
_cell.angle_gamma   90.00
#
_symmetry.space_group_name_H-M   'P 1'
#
loop_
_entity.id
_entity.type
_entity.pdbx_description
1 polymer ?
#
loop_
_entity_poly.entity_id
_entity_poly.type
_entity_poly.pdbx_seq_one_letter_code
_entity_poly.pdbx_strand_id
1 'polypeptide(L)'
;MKRKHVAALAAAVVLVGGGATAGWLVVEDRREQAERDERRAERKADRIAKEVAERAAYEACAAGTQPYLQAVQAVDGAVSVGVNLNEYGTLVRAASIAARQMPSVDAQCGTDVVDHLDAAMVEYAAVGTQWNDCVFSDDDCDVDALDFSPQWQSASTTLSLVEMSLLTRELETT
;
A
#
# COMPACT_ATOMS: atom_id res chain seq x y z
N MET A 1 41.75 -69.09 4.36
CA MET A 1 41.11 -69.96 5.37
C MET A 1 39.66 -69.51 5.58
N LYS A 2 38.71 -70.46 5.44
CA LYS A 2 37.36 -70.56 6.06
C LYS A 2 36.48 -69.29 6.09
N ARG A 3 35.52 -69.15 5.14
CA ARG A 3 34.11 -69.61 5.20
C ARG A 3 33.36 -69.15 6.46
N LYS A 4 32.24 -68.45 6.26
CA LYS A 4 30.89 -68.85 6.73
C LYS A 4 29.80 -67.99 6.08
N HIS A 5 29.12 -68.60 5.10
CA HIS A 5 27.74 -68.28 4.74
C HIS A 5 26.81 -68.76 5.85
N VAL A 6 25.79 -67.96 6.19
CA VAL A 6 24.55 -68.34 6.90
C VAL A 6 23.49 -67.39 6.27
N ALA A 7 22.64 -67.81 5.32
CA ALA A 7 21.40 -68.60 5.48
C ALA A 7 20.47 -67.96 6.54
N ALA A 8 19.15 -67.78 6.43
CA ALA A 8 18.06 -68.19 5.57
C ALA A 8 16.89 -67.24 5.99
N LEU A 9 16.09 -66.71 5.07
CA LEU A 9 14.75 -67.22 4.70
C LEU A 9 13.72 -67.25 5.84
N ALA A 10 12.56 -66.63 5.56
CA ALA A 10 11.22 -66.85 6.11
C ALA A 10 10.64 -65.79 7.07
N ALA A 11 9.89 -64.85 6.49
CA ALA A 11 8.57 -64.45 6.98
C ALA A 11 7.69 -64.24 5.74
N ALA A 12 7.26 -65.34 5.10
CA ALA A 12 5.92 -65.87 5.29
C ALA A 12 4.84 -64.79 5.06
N VAL A 13 4.63 -64.49 3.78
CA VAL A 13 3.42 -63.85 3.24
C VAL A 13 2.25 -64.79 3.54
N VAL A 14 1.65 -64.63 4.70
CA VAL A 14 0.28 -65.08 4.99
C VAL A 14 -0.56 -63.82 4.92
N LEU A 15 -1.49 -63.74 3.95
CA LEU A 15 -2.82 -63.11 4.07
C LEU A 15 -3.52 -63.06 2.70
N VAL A 16 -3.83 -64.23 2.12
CA VAL A 16 -4.76 -64.33 0.96
C VAL A 16 -6.23 -64.43 1.43
N GLY A 17 -6.50 -64.34 2.74
CA GLY A 17 -7.86 -64.35 3.33
C GLY A 17 -8.37 -63.00 3.86
N GLY A 18 -7.59 -61.92 3.78
CA GLY A 18 -7.93 -60.59 4.33
C GLY A 18 -8.02 -59.46 3.29
N GLY A 19 -8.08 -59.79 1.99
CA GLY A 19 -7.96 -58.82 0.89
C GLY A 19 -9.14 -57.86 0.74
N ALA A 20 -10.28 -58.14 1.36
CA ALA A 20 -11.46 -57.27 1.25
C ALA A 20 -11.47 -56.11 2.25
N THR A 21 -10.77 -56.18 3.39
CA THR A 21 -10.81 -55.11 4.41
C THR A 21 -9.66 -54.11 4.31
N ALA A 22 -8.48 -54.54 3.82
CA ALA A 22 -7.34 -53.64 3.63
C ALA A 22 -7.49 -52.69 2.43
N GLY A 23 -8.26 -53.07 1.40
CA GLY A 23 -8.51 -52.22 0.23
C GLY A 23 -9.42 -51.02 0.51
N TRP A 24 -10.39 -51.15 1.43
CA TRP A 24 -11.33 -50.08 1.77
C TRP A 24 -10.65 -48.90 2.49
N LEU A 25 -9.69 -49.17 3.38
CA LEU A 25 -8.94 -48.12 4.09
C LEU A 25 -8.12 -47.23 3.13
N VAL A 26 -7.58 -47.79 2.05
CA VAL A 26 -6.80 -47.03 1.05
C VAL A 26 -7.71 -46.18 0.16
N VAL A 27 -8.94 -46.62 -0.13
CA VAL A 27 -9.89 -45.86 -0.93
C VAL A 27 -10.45 -44.66 -0.16
N GLU A 28 -10.72 -44.84 1.14
CA GLU A 28 -11.25 -43.78 2.00
C GLU A 28 -10.21 -42.67 2.27
N ASP A 29 -8.95 -43.05 2.55
CA ASP A 29 -7.83 -42.10 2.69
C ASP A 29 -7.59 -41.29 1.40
N ARG A 30 -7.64 -41.93 0.23
CA ARG A 30 -7.50 -41.22 -1.07
C ARG A 30 -8.63 -40.22 -1.32
N ARG A 31 -9.86 -40.54 -0.90
CA ARG A 31 -10.99 -39.62 -1.03
C ARG A 31 -10.82 -38.43 -0.10
N GLU A 32 -10.42 -38.66 1.14
CA GLU A 32 -10.17 -37.58 2.10
C GLU A 32 -9.02 -36.67 1.65
N GLN A 33 -7.94 -37.25 1.09
CA GLN A 33 -6.85 -36.47 0.50
C GLN A 33 -7.31 -35.63 -0.68
N ALA A 34 -8.10 -36.19 -1.60
CA ALA A 34 -8.65 -35.45 -2.73
C ALA A 34 -9.52 -34.26 -2.29
N GLU A 35 -10.40 -34.45 -1.29
CA GLU A 35 -11.23 -33.37 -0.74
C GLU A 35 -10.39 -32.29 -0.03
N ARG A 36 -9.29 -32.67 0.64
CA ARG A 36 -8.35 -31.72 1.26
C ARG A 36 -7.58 -30.92 0.21
N ASP A 37 -7.14 -31.57 -0.86
CA ASP A 37 -6.39 -30.93 -1.93
C ASP A 37 -7.26 -29.98 -2.74
N GLU A 38 -8.53 -30.33 -3.00
CA GLU A 38 -9.51 -29.42 -3.63
C GLU A 38 -9.73 -28.16 -2.79
N ARG A 39 -10.00 -28.29 -1.48
CA ARG A 39 -10.16 -27.12 -0.59
C ARG A 39 -8.90 -26.26 -0.50
N ARG A 40 -7.71 -26.87 -0.59
CA ARG A 40 -6.43 -26.13 -0.62
C ARG A 40 -6.28 -25.37 -1.93
N ALA A 41 -6.64 -25.99 -3.05
CA ALA A 41 -6.62 -25.35 -4.36
C ALA A 41 -7.60 -24.17 -4.42
N GLU A 42 -8.83 -24.34 -3.93
CA GLU A 42 -9.83 -23.27 -3.83
C GLU A 42 -9.35 -22.10 -2.97
N ARG A 43 -8.82 -22.38 -1.77
CA ARG A 43 -8.26 -21.33 -0.89
C ARG A 43 -7.09 -20.60 -1.51
N LYS A 44 -6.24 -21.32 -2.27
CA LYS A 44 -5.13 -20.71 -2.99
C LYS A 44 -5.64 -19.83 -4.12
N ALA A 45 -6.63 -20.28 -4.88
CA ALA A 45 -7.25 -19.50 -5.95
C ALA A 45 -7.93 -18.23 -5.41
N ASP A 46 -8.70 -18.34 -4.32
CA ASP A 46 -9.33 -17.19 -3.64
C ASP A 46 -8.29 -16.19 -3.13
N ARG A 47 -7.19 -16.68 -2.54
CA ARG A 47 -6.08 -15.82 -2.09
C ARG A 47 -5.45 -15.07 -3.26
N ILE A 48 -5.09 -15.76 -4.34
CA ILE A 48 -4.49 -15.14 -5.53
C ILE A 48 -5.45 -14.10 -6.12
N ALA A 49 -6.75 -14.41 -6.19
CA ALA A 49 -7.75 -13.46 -6.69
C ALA A 49 -7.83 -12.19 -5.83
N LYS A 50 -7.75 -12.32 -4.50
CA LYS A 50 -7.70 -11.18 -3.57
C LYS A 50 -6.43 -10.35 -3.74
N GLU A 51 -5.26 -10.99 -3.77
CA GLU A 51 -3.97 -10.32 -3.97
C GLU A 51 -3.95 -9.54 -5.31
N VAL A 52 -4.49 -10.12 -6.38
CA VAL A 52 -4.60 -9.42 -7.68
C VAL A 52 -5.57 -8.24 -7.61
N ALA A 53 -6.70 -8.37 -6.92
CA ALA A 53 -7.66 -7.29 -6.76
C ALA A 53 -7.11 -6.14 -5.90
N GLU A 54 -6.43 -6.46 -4.79
CA GLU A 54 -5.77 -5.48 -3.91
C GLU A 54 -4.66 -4.73 -4.65
N ARG A 55 -3.84 -5.45 -5.43
CA ARG A 55 -2.82 -4.82 -6.27
C ARG A 55 -3.42 -3.89 -7.32
N ALA A 56 -4.49 -4.31 -8.00
CA ALA A 56 -5.16 -3.46 -8.98
C ALA A 56 -5.76 -2.21 -8.35
N ALA A 57 -6.34 -2.32 -7.15
CA ALA A 57 -6.84 -1.18 -6.39
C ALA A 57 -5.70 -0.22 -5.99
N TYR A 58 -4.56 -0.75 -5.54
CA TYR A 58 -3.38 0.04 -5.23
C TYR A 58 -2.83 0.77 -6.46
N GLU A 59 -2.67 0.09 -7.60
CA GLU A 59 -2.20 0.71 -8.84
C GLU A 59 -3.16 1.81 -9.32
N ALA A 60 -4.47 1.60 -9.20
CA ALA A 60 -5.47 2.61 -9.52
C ALA A 60 -5.41 3.82 -8.56
N CYS A 61 -5.21 3.58 -7.26
CA CYS A 61 -5.01 4.61 -6.25
C CYS A 61 -3.78 5.46 -6.58
N ALA A 62 -2.61 4.83 -6.74
CA ALA A 62 -1.35 5.52 -7.03
C ALA A 62 -1.45 6.33 -8.33
N ALA A 63 -1.96 5.75 -9.41
CA ALA A 63 -2.12 6.46 -10.68
C ALA A 63 -3.14 7.61 -10.58
N GLY A 64 -4.23 7.43 -9.83
CA GLY A 64 -5.28 8.43 -9.64
C GLY A 64 -4.81 9.63 -8.83
N THR A 65 -4.03 9.40 -7.77
CA THR A 65 -3.57 10.44 -6.83
C THR A 65 -2.24 11.09 -7.25
N GLN A 66 -1.46 10.45 -8.13
CA GLN A 66 -0.12 10.93 -8.52
C GLN A 66 -0.09 12.40 -8.97
N PRO A 67 -0.99 12.91 -9.83
CA PRO A 67 -0.95 14.31 -10.24
C PRO A 67 -1.18 15.27 -9.06
N TYR A 68 -2.04 14.88 -8.10
CA TYR A 68 -2.29 15.67 -6.92
C TYR A 68 -1.07 15.66 -5.99
N LEU A 69 -0.54 14.49 -5.67
CA LEU A 69 0.68 14.33 -4.86
C LEU A 69 1.84 15.18 -5.41
N GLN A 70 2.12 15.09 -6.71
CA GLN A 70 3.18 15.87 -7.35
C GLN A 70 2.96 17.38 -7.23
N ALA A 71 1.72 17.84 -7.32
CA ALA A 71 1.41 19.25 -7.17
C ALA A 71 1.60 19.74 -5.73
N VAL A 72 1.24 18.93 -4.72
CA VAL A 72 1.48 19.28 -3.31
C VAL A 72 2.97 19.23 -2.98
N GLN A 73 3.72 18.24 -3.47
CA GLN A 73 5.19 18.18 -3.35
C GLN A 73 5.88 19.39 -3.99
N ALA A 74 5.33 19.93 -5.08
CA ALA A 74 5.86 21.14 -5.69
C ALA A 74 5.69 22.37 -4.78
N VAL A 75 4.57 22.46 -4.05
CA VAL A 75 4.37 23.49 -3.02
C VAL A 75 5.40 23.31 -1.89
N ASP A 76 5.53 22.09 -1.36
CA ASP A 76 6.47 21.75 -0.28
C ASP A 76 7.94 22.08 -0.62
N GLY A 77 8.37 21.66 -1.81
CA GLY A 77 9.72 21.92 -2.29
C GLY A 77 10.00 23.42 -2.46
N ALA A 78 9.02 24.19 -2.93
CA ALA A 78 9.16 25.63 -3.09
C ALA A 78 9.26 26.37 -1.76
N VAL A 79 8.43 26.03 -0.77
CA VAL A 79 8.50 26.67 0.55
C VAL A 79 9.78 26.34 1.31
N SER A 80 10.34 25.14 1.09
CA SER A 80 11.59 24.70 1.73
C SER A 80 12.83 25.48 1.28
N VAL A 81 12.82 26.06 0.07
CA VAL A 81 13.95 26.84 -0.48
C VAL A 81 13.73 28.35 -0.44
N GLY A 82 12.52 28.79 -0.07
CA GLY A 82 12.06 30.15 -0.22
C GLY A 82 11.41 30.37 -1.58
N VAL A 83 10.21 30.94 -1.56
CA VAL A 83 9.37 31.23 -2.73
C VAL A 83 8.85 32.66 -2.60
N ASN A 84 8.43 33.30 -3.69
CA ASN A 84 7.71 34.57 -3.61
C ASN A 84 6.18 34.36 -3.63
N LEU A 85 5.41 35.37 -3.23
CA LEU A 85 3.95 35.28 -3.07
C LEU A 85 3.22 34.84 -4.36
N ASN A 86 3.65 35.35 -5.52
CA ASN A 86 3.00 35.04 -6.79
C ASN A 86 3.26 33.59 -7.24
N GLU A 87 4.49 33.11 -7.08
CA GLU A 87 4.85 31.71 -7.32
C GLU A 87 4.11 30.79 -6.37
N TYR A 88 4.07 31.12 -5.07
CA TYR A 88 3.36 30.35 -4.06
C TYR A 88 1.87 30.22 -4.39
N GLY A 89 1.20 31.34 -4.69
CA GLY A 89 -0.21 31.33 -5.08
C GLY A 89 -0.47 30.54 -6.37
N THR A 90 0.48 30.52 -7.30
CA THR A 90 0.40 29.71 -8.52
C THR A 90 0.49 28.21 -8.21
N LEU A 91 1.42 27.80 -7.34
CA LEU A 91 1.59 26.41 -6.94
C LEU A 91 0.37 25.89 -6.16
N VAL A 92 -0.11 26.66 -5.17
CA VAL A 92 -1.31 26.30 -4.39
C VAL A 92 -2.54 26.18 -5.30
N ARG A 93 -2.68 27.08 -6.28
CA ARG A 93 -3.76 27.00 -7.29
C ARG A 93 -3.63 25.74 -8.15
N ALA A 94 -2.43 25.40 -8.61
CA ALA A 94 -2.19 24.21 -9.40
C ALA A 94 -2.54 22.93 -8.61
N ALA A 95 -2.13 22.85 -7.35
CA ALA A 95 -2.47 21.74 -6.47
C ALA A 95 -3.99 21.64 -6.21
N SER A 96 -4.68 22.77 -6.02
CA SER A 96 -6.15 22.78 -5.89
C SER A 96 -6.86 22.29 -7.16
N ILE A 97 -6.34 22.63 -8.35
CA ILE A 97 -6.87 22.11 -9.62
C ILE A 97 -6.64 20.61 -9.72
N ALA A 98 -5.43 20.13 -9.37
CA ALA A 98 -5.11 18.71 -9.39
C ALA A 98 -6.02 17.90 -8.44
N ALA A 99 -6.28 18.41 -7.23
CA ALA A 99 -7.21 17.80 -6.28
C ALA A 99 -8.62 17.61 -6.88
N ARG A 100 -9.12 18.62 -7.61
CA ARG A 100 -10.46 18.58 -8.24
C ARG A 100 -10.53 17.68 -9.48
N GLN A 101 -9.40 17.43 -10.13
CA GLN A 101 -9.30 16.58 -11.31
C GLN A 101 -9.04 15.11 -10.95
N MET A 102 -8.73 14.83 -9.69
CA MET A 102 -8.51 13.49 -9.19
C MET A 102 -9.76 12.63 -9.41
N PRO A 103 -9.62 11.41 -9.98
CA PRO A 103 -10.74 10.50 -10.12
C PRO A 103 -11.21 10.01 -8.74
N SER A 104 -12.41 9.42 -8.69
CA SER A 104 -12.84 8.70 -7.49
C SER A 104 -11.88 7.53 -7.23
N VAL A 105 -11.38 7.44 -6.01
CA VAL A 105 -10.56 6.32 -5.52
C VAL A 105 -11.37 5.45 -4.57
N ASP A 106 -10.89 4.26 -4.26
CA ASP A 106 -11.50 3.42 -3.23
C ASP A 106 -11.36 4.03 -1.83
N ALA A 107 -12.17 3.55 -0.88
CA ALA A 107 -12.22 4.13 0.46
C ALA A 107 -10.89 4.05 1.21
N GLN A 108 -10.11 2.98 1.01
CA GLN A 108 -8.83 2.80 1.68
C GLN A 108 -7.79 3.77 1.13
N CYS A 109 -7.73 3.94 -0.20
CA CYS A 109 -6.94 5.01 -0.83
C CYS A 109 -7.35 6.41 -0.34
N GLY A 110 -8.64 6.65 -0.18
CA GLY A 110 -9.17 7.90 0.35
C GLY A 110 -8.56 8.23 1.72
N THR A 111 -8.67 7.31 2.67
CA THR A 111 -8.16 7.52 4.03
C THR A 111 -6.65 7.54 4.13
N ASP A 112 -5.95 6.67 3.40
CA ASP A 112 -4.49 6.49 3.57
C ASP A 112 -3.65 7.46 2.73
N VAL A 113 -4.24 8.11 1.72
CA VAL A 113 -3.53 8.99 0.79
C VAL A 113 -4.24 10.33 0.65
N VAL A 114 -5.51 10.34 0.22
CA VAL A 114 -6.21 11.58 -0.13
C VAL A 114 -6.40 12.48 1.08
N ASP A 115 -6.86 11.94 2.21
CA ASP A 115 -7.10 12.72 3.43
C ASP A 115 -5.81 13.40 3.93
N HIS A 116 -4.67 12.73 3.79
CA HIS A 116 -3.37 13.30 4.12
C HIS A 116 -2.92 14.39 3.15
N LEU A 117 -3.13 14.22 1.84
CA LEU A 117 -2.87 15.27 0.85
C LEU A 117 -3.73 16.50 1.08
N ASP A 118 -5.01 16.31 1.39
CA ASP A 118 -5.95 17.39 1.69
C ASP A 118 -5.56 18.12 2.98
N ALA A 119 -5.14 17.40 4.02
CA ALA A 119 -4.62 18.00 5.25
C ALA A 119 -3.39 18.87 4.97
N ALA A 120 -2.41 18.37 4.21
CA ALA A 120 -1.23 19.14 3.82
C ALA A 120 -1.60 20.40 3.01
N MET A 121 -2.54 20.27 2.07
CA MET A 121 -3.01 21.41 1.27
C MET A 121 -3.75 22.46 2.08
N VAL A 122 -4.50 22.07 3.11
CA VAL A 122 -5.15 23.03 4.03
C VAL A 122 -4.09 23.87 4.75
N GLU A 123 -3.02 23.25 5.24
CA GLU A 123 -1.92 23.95 5.91
C GLU A 123 -1.22 24.93 4.97
N TYR A 124 -0.87 24.51 3.73
CA TYR A 124 -0.31 25.42 2.74
C TYR A 124 -1.28 26.57 2.39
N ALA A 125 -2.57 26.28 2.19
CA ALA A 125 -3.56 27.32 1.91
C ALA A 125 -3.70 28.32 3.08
N ALA A 126 -3.62 27.84 4.33
CA ALA A 126 -3.66 28.67 5.53
C ALA A 126 -2.46 29.63 5.58
N VAL A 127 -1.26 29.15 5.27
CA VAL A 127 -0.08 30.02 5.19
C VAL A 127 -0.21 31.05 4.07
N GLY A 128 -0.75 30.67 2.92
CA GLY A 128 -1.02 31.62 1.83
C GLY A 128 -1.98 32.72 2.24
N THR A 129 -2.97 32.39 3.07
CA THR A 129 -3.91 33.37 3.62
C THR A 129 -3.20 34.31 4.59
N GLN A 130 -2.42 33.78 5.54
CA GLN A 130 -1.64 34.60 6.49
C GLN A 130 -0.67 35.54 5.80
N TRP A 131 0.00 35.06 4.74
CA TRP A 131 0.92 35.87 3.97
C TRP A 131 0.19 37.00 3.22
N ASN A 132 -0.95 36.70 2.58
CA ASN A 132 -1.79 37.71 1.95
C ASN A 132 -2.32 38.74 2.95
N ASP A 133 -2.77 38.29 4.13
CA ASP A 133 -3.29 39.16 5.17
C ASP A 133 -2.21 40.14 5.64
N CYS A 134 -0.98 39.65 5.83
CA CYS A 134 0.15 40.50 6.20
C CYS A 134 0.49 41.52 5.09
N VAL A 135 0.62 41.07 3.83
CA VAL A 135 1.02 41.95 2.71
C VAL A 135 -0.02 43.00 2.36
N PHE A 136 -1.32 42.69 2.48
CA PHE A 136 -2.38 43.55 1.97
C PHE A 136 -3.27 44.19 3.04
N SER A 137 -3.25 43.70 4.28
CA SER A 137 -4.16 44.18 5.34
C SER A 137 -3.45 44.80 6.54
N ASP A 138 -2.12 44.69 6.65
CA ASP A 138 -1.33 45.23 7.76
C ASP A 138 -0.22 46.15 7.24
N ASP A 139 -0.37 47.46 7.48
CA ASP A 139 0.59 48.49 7.05
C ASP A 139 1.95 48.37 7.77
N ASP A 140 2.00 47.67 8.91
CA ASP A 140 3.21 47.42 9.73
C ASP A 140 3.76 45.99 9.56
N CYS A 141 3.27 45.23 8.57
CA CYS A 141 3.75 43.88 8.29
C CYS A 141 5.23 43.86 7.86
N ASP A 142 6.06 43.17 8.65
CA ASP A 142 7.42 42.80 8.27
C ASP A 142 7.41 41.38 7.66
N VAL A 143 7.36 41.32 6.32
CA VAL A 143 7.36 40.05 5.57
C VAL A 143 8.64 39.23 5.84
N ASP A 144 9.76 39.90 6.13
CA ASP A 144 11.03 39.22 6.43
C ASP A 144 11.05 38.60 7.84
N ALA A 145 10.15 39.05 8.73
CA ALA A 145 9.97 38.49 10.07
C ALA A 145 8.92 37.35 10.11
N LEU A 146 8.23 37.06 9.00
CA LEU A 146 7.28 35.96 8.94
C LEU A 146 8.00 34.61 8.88
N ASP A 147 7.90 33.85 9.97
CA ASP A 147 8.35 32.46 10.02
C ASP A 147 7.14 31.52 9.99
N PHE A 148 6.88 30.96 8.80
CA PHE A 148 5.85 29.93 8.59
C PHE A 148 6.41 28.50 8.64
N SER A 149 7.70 28.33 8.99
CA SER A 149 8.32 27.02 9.02
C SER A 149 7.64 26.02 9.96
N PRO A 150 7.07 26.40 11.13
CA PRO A 150 6.35 25.45 11.97
C PRO A 150 5.10 24.87 11.28
N GLN A 151 4.35 25.70 10.55
CA GLN A 151 3.13 25.31 9.85
C GLN A 151 3.47 24.40 8.66
N TRP A 152 4.48 24.76 7.86
CA TRP A 152 4.91 23.93 6.74
C TRP A 152 5.53 22.60 7.16
N GLN A 153 6.28 22.54 8.27
CA GLN A 153 6.84 21.28 8.78
C GLN A 153 5.78 20.21 9.06
N SER A 154 4.59 20.62 9.55
CA SER A 154 3.45 19.71 9.74
C SER A 154 2.95 19.15 8.40
N ALA A 155 2.83 20.01 7.39
CA ALA A 155 2.43 19.62 6.04
C ALA A 155 3.48 18.69 5.40
N SER A 156 4.77 19.01 5.48
CA SER A 156 5.87 18.17 4.98
C SER A 156 5.88 16.79 5.64
N THR A 157 5.66 16.73 6.97
CA THR A 157 5.57 15.46 7.69
C THR A 157 4.42 14.61 7.17
N THR A 158 3.27 15.24 6.90
CA THR A 158 2.10 14.55 6.36
C THR A 158 2.36 14.02 4.95
N LEU A 159 3.08 14.78 4.11
CA LEU A 159 3.50 14.31 2.77
C LEU A 159 4.45 13.10 2.84
N SER A 160 5.42 13.11 3.77
CA SER A 160 6.32 11.96 3.95
C SER A 160 5.57 10.69 4.35
N LEU A 161 4.48 10.80 5.14
CA LEU A 161 3.63 9.65 5.47
C LEU A 161 2.92 9.08 4.23
N VAL A 162 2.45 9.94 3.33
CA VAL A 162 1.84 9.51 2.05
C VAL A 162 2.85 8.77 1.19
N GLU A 163 4.06 9.32 1.03
CA GLU A 163 5.13 8.67 0.27
C GLU A 163 5.49 7.30 0.85
N MET A 164 5.64 7.21 2.17
CA MET A 164 5.91 5.95 2.86
C MET A 164 4.77 4.95 2.71
N SER A 165 3.51 5.40 2.77
CA SER A 165 2.32 4.55 2.59
C SER A 165 2.30 3.91 1.19
N LEU A 166 2.60 4.71 0.16
CA LEU A 166 2.70 4.23 -1.21
C LEU A 166 3.88 3.25 -1.37
N LEU A 167 5.08 3.61 -0.91
CA LEU A 167 6.26 2.74 -1.01
C LEU A 167 6.10 1.41 -0.26
N THR A 168 5.50 1.43 0.93
CA THR A 168 5.30 0.22 1.74
C THR A 168 4.40 -0.77 1.00
N ARG A 169 3.31 -0.29 0.38
CA ARG A 169 2.42 -1.14 -0.41
C ARG A 169 3.07 -1.67 -1.68
N GLU A 170 3.88 -0.86 -2.34
CA GLU A 170 4.65 -1.33 -3.49
C GLU A 170 5.51 -2.54 -3.11
N LEU A 171 6.23 -2.47 -1.98
CA LEU A 171 7.06 -3.57 -1.48
C LEU A 171 6.26 -4.82 -1.06
N GLU A 172 5.04 -4.66 -0.56
CA GLU A 172 4.17 -5.79 -0.21
C GLU A 172 3.61 -6.52 -1.45
N THR A 173 3.60 -5.86 -2.62
CA THR A 173 3.01 -6.40 -3.87
C THR A 173 4.04 -6.96 -4.86
N THR A 174 5.34 -6.78 -4.62
CA THR A 174 6.46 -7.31 -5.44
C THR A 174 7.05 -8.61 -4.90
#